data_AF-A0A1H3N9U8-F1
#
_entry.id   AF-A0A1H3N9U8-F1
#
_cell.length_a   1.000
_cell.length_b   1.000
_cell.length_c   1.000
_cell.angle_alpha   90.00
_cell.angle_beta   90.00
_cell.angle_gamma   90.00
#
_symmetry.space_group_name_H-M   'P 1'
#
loop_
_entity.id
_entity.type
_entity.pdbx_description
1 polymer ?
#
loop_
_entity_poly.entity_id
_entity_poly.type
_entity_poly.pdbx_seq_one_letter_code
_entity_poly.pdbx_strand_id
1 'polypeptide(L)'
;MTNAGLKEVFGRLGQVQDVDRNQSGSEESLVLRPEGATSAINAIAATRALAQCGLTLLRAKRAVEAVIAGEELTLVLPKVASRDRLVEDLAAAGLQGKFFRKRLRMKSKVEAGKWVRKVRVRAGLTQEQFAVVYGVDLKTLQKYEQCASVPAASVLSYLQMIEADPEAVKRMRIEG
;
A
#
# COMPACT_ATOMS: atom_id res chain seq x y z
N MET A 1 18.20 30.53 32.88
CA MET A 1 18.23 30.93 31.45
C MET A 1 16.92 31.62 31.13
N THR A 2 16.96 32.85 30.60
CA THR A 2 15.78 33.66 30.28
C THR A 2 15.32 33.41 28.83
N ASN A 3 14.02 33.51 28.56
CA ASN A 3 13.43 33.35 27.21
C ASN A 3 14.09 34.22 26.13
N ALA A 4 14.69 35.34 26.53
CA ALA A 4 15.42 36.25 25.64
C ALA A 4 16.71 35.63 25.07
N GLY A 5 17.47 34.88 25.88
CA GLY A 5 18.71 34.23 25.43
C GLY A 5 18.48 33.10 24.43
N LEU A 6 17.35 32.39 24.55
CA LEU A 6 16.98 31.34 23.60
C LEU A 6 16.67 31.91 22.20
N LYS A 7 15.91 33.00 22.12
CA LYS A 7 15.58 33.65 20.84
C LYS A 7 16.83 34.11 20.07
N GLU A 8 17.83 34.64 20.77
CA GLU A 8 19.06 35.13 20.16
C GLU A 8 19.93 33.98 19.62
N VAL A 9 19.99 32.85 20.35
CA VAL A 9 20.65 31.63 19.89
C VAL A 9 19.93 31.02 18.68
N PHE A 10 18.59 30.94 18.70
CA PHE A 10 17.81 30.42 17.58
C PHE A 10 17.86 31.33 16.33
N GLY A 11 17.99 32.65 16.50
CA GLY A 11 18.16 33.59 15.39
C GLY A 11 19.46 33.39 14.61
N ARG A 12 20.52 32.90 15.26
CA ARG A 12 21.82 32.60 14.62
C ARG A 12 21.84 31.27 13.87
N LEU A 13 20.90 30.37 14.16
CA LEU A 13 20.81 29.03 13.57
C LEU A 13 19.98 29.00 12.27
N GLY A 14 19.46 30.15 11.81
CA GLY A 14 18.61 30.25 10.63
C GLY A 14 17.15 29.85 10.89
N GLN A 15 16.22 30.31 10.04
CA GLN A 15 14.82 29.91 10.14
C GLN A 15 14.66 28.42 9.83
N VAL A 16 14.05 27.67 10.75
CA VAL A 16 13.61 26.29 10.49
C VAL A 16 12.50 26.35 9.46
N GLN A 17 12.80 25.96 8.21
CA GLN A 17 11.77 25.77 7.19
C GLN A 17 10.91 24.57 7.60
N ASP A 18 9.60 24.78 7.76
CA ASP A 18 8.68 23.65 7.94
C ASP A 18 8.75 22.75 6.70
N VAL A 19 8.49 21.46 6.89
CA VAL A 19 8.45 20.52 5.77
C VAL A 19 7.35 20.97 4.82
N ASP A 20 7.67 21.12 3.53
CA ASP A 20 6.69 21.44 2.49
C ASP A 20 5.70 20.27 2.29
N ARG A 21 4.65 20.25 3.12
CA ARG A 21 3.67 19.16 3.14
C ARG A 21 2.73 19.25 1.94
N ASN A 22 2.40 18.09 1.38
CA ASN A 22 1.40 17.97 0.33
C ASN A 22 0.07 18.59 0.78
N GLN A 23 -0.43 19.55 -0.01
CA GLN A 23 -1.70 20.20 0.28
C GLN A 23 -2.89 19.29 -0.06
N SER A 24 -2.74 18.47 -1.11
CA SER A 24 -3.71 17.48 -1.58
C SER A 24 -3.05 16.13 -1.84
N GLY A 25 -3.85 15.08 -1.94
CA GLY A 25 -3.40 13.71 -2.14
C GLY A 25 -4.43 12.71 -1.65
N SER A 26 -4.22 11.43 -1.92
CA SER A 26 -5.05 10.37 -1.35
C SER A 26 -4.40 9.76 -0.10
N GLU A 27 -5.24 9.27 0.81
CA GLU A 27 -4.79 8.37 1.87
C GLU A 27 -4.31 7.05 1.24
N GLU A 28 -3.12 6.61 1.61
CA GLU A 28 -2.50 5.40 1.08
C GLU A 28 -1.86 4.56 2.18
N SER A 29 -1.93 3.23 2.03
CA SER A 29 -1.20 2.30 2.88
C SER A 29 0.09 1.86 2.18
N LEU A 30 1.22 2.05 2.84
CA LEU A 30 2.57 1.77 2.34
C LEU A 30 3.28 0.78 3.25
N VAL A 31 3.87 -0.26 2.68
CA VAL A 31 4.88 -1.11 3.32
C VAL A 31 6.26 -0.53 3.04
N LEU A 32 7.07 -0.38 4.08
CA LEU A 32 8.42 0.16 4.02
C LEU A 32 9.43 -0.91 4.47
N ARG A 33 10.49 -1.08 3.68
CA ARG A 33 11.59 -2.04 3.91
C ARG A 33 12.92 -1.39 3.57
N PRO A 34 14.05 -1.86 4.12
CA PRO A 34 15.35 -1.37 3.67
C PRO A 34 15.60 -1.79 2.22
N GLU A 35 16.20 -0.90 1.42
CA GLU A 35 16.71 -1.23 0.10
C GLU A 35 18.24 -1.30 0.15
N GLY A 36 18.77 -2.52 0.08
CA GLY A 36 20.21 -2.76 0.23
C GLY A 36 20.69 -2.63 1.69
N ALA A 37 21.88 -2.05 1.88
CA ALA A 37 22.52 -1.95 3.19
C ALA A 37 21.89 -0.84 4.05
N THR A 38 21.48 -1.15 5.27
CA THR A 38 20.84 -0.19 6.19
C THR A 38 21.72 1.01 6.54
N SER A 39 23.05 0.85 6.50
CA SER A 39 24.01 1.93 6.72
C SER A 39 24.02 3.00 5.62
N ALA A 40 23.50 2.69 4.43
CA ALA A 40 23.40 3.62 3.31
C ALA A 40 22.09 4.43 3.32
N ILE A 41 21.17 4.16 4.25
CA ILE A 41 19.86 4.83 4.31
C ILE A 41 20.06 6.31 4.65
N ASN A 42 19.56 7.18 3.77
CA ASN A 42 19.51 8.61 4.04
C ASN A 42 18.28 8.92 4.92
N ALA A 43 18.46 8.79 6.23
CA ALA A 43 17.37 8.92 7.19
C ALA A 43 16.65 10.28 7.14
N ILE A 44 17.38 11.36 6.82
CA ILE A 44 16.81 12.70 6.72
C ILE A 44 15.91 12.81 5.49
N ALA A 45 16.39 12.38 4.32
CA ALA A 45 15.62 12.39 3.08
C ALA A 45 14.36 11.53 3.21
N ALA A 46 14.48 10.31 3.75
CA ALA A 46 13.37 9.42 4.02
C ALA A 46 12.32 10.03 4.97
N THR A 47 12.79 10.61 6.09
CA THR A 47 11.90 11.26 7.07
C THR A 47 11.14 12.42 6.45
N ARG A 48 11.81 13.22 5.60
CA ARG A 48 11.18 14.33 4.88
C ARG A 48 10.14 13.83 3.88
N ALA A 49 10.45 12.83 3.05
CA ALA A 49 9.50 12.26 2.09
C ALA A 49 8.21 11.74 2.77
N LEU A 50 8.35 11.05 3.90
CA LEU A 50 7.22 10.58 4.69
C LEU A 50 6.43 11.73 5.35
N ALA A 51 7.13 12.75 5.86
CA ALA A 51 6.49 13.93 6.47
C ALA A 51 5.77 14.81 5.43
N GLN A 52 6.30 14.92 4.20
CA GLN A 52 5.63 15.57 3.08
C GLN A 52 4.28 14.92 2.77
N CYS A 53 4.17 13.60 2.98
CA CYS A 53 2.92 12.85 2.83
C CYS A 53 1.93 13.00 4.00
N GLY A 54 2.18 13.91 4.94
CA GLY A 54 1.27 14.25 6.03
C GLY A 54 1.54 13.55 7.35
N LEU A 55 2.63 12.77 7.47
CA LEU A 55 3.09 12.30 8.79
C LEU A 55 3.72 13.45 9.58
N THR A 56 3.64 13.37 10.92
CA THR A 56 4.46 14.23 11.77
C THR A 56 5.93 13.83 11.63
N LEU A 57 6.85 14.78 11.80
CA LEU A 57 8.29 14.51 11.75
C LEU A 57 8.69 13.41 12.74
N LEU A 58 8.10 13.38 13.94
CA LEU A 58 8.38 12.35 14.93
C LEU A 58 7.93 10.96 14.47
N ARG A 59 6.74 10.84 13.87
CA ARG A 59 6.22 9.55 13.37
C ARG A 59 7.01 9.08 12.16
N ALA A 60 7.38 9.99 11.26
CA ALA A 60 8.24 9.69 10.11
C ALA A 60 9.63 9.23 10.57
N LYS A 61 10.26 9.93 11.51
CA LYS A 61 11.57 9.56 12.06
C LYS A 61 11.55 8.16 12.67
N ARG A 62 10.58 7.89 13.56
CA ARG A 62 10.43 6.58 14.22
C ARG A 62 10.23 5.45 13.22
N ALA A 63 9.47 5.71 12.15
CA ALA A 63 9.28 4.74 11.09
C ALA A 63 10.62 4.40 10.40
N VAL A 64 11.42 5.40 10.05
CA VAL A 64 12.74 5.20 9.44
C VAL A 64 13.70 4.49 10.39
N GLU A 65 13.71 4.85 11.67
CA GLU A 65 14.53 4.16 12.70
C GLU A 65 14.18 2.68 12.82
N ALA A 66 12.89 2.32 12.80
CA ALA A 66 12.44 0.93 12.82
C ALA A 66 12.95 0.16 11.59
N VAL A 67 12.87 0.77 10.39
CA VAL A 67 13.36 0.12 9.17
C VAL A 67 14.88 -0.03 9.17
N ILE A 68 15.63 0.94 9.71
CA ILE A 68 17.08 0.83 9.91
C ILE A 68 17.42 -0.31 10.88
N ALA A 69 16.59 -0.54 11.90
CA ALA A 69 16.70 -1.68 12.81
C ALA A 69 16.34 -3.03 12.15
N GLY A 70 15.98 -3.04 10.86
CA GLY A 70 15.65 -4.23 10.08
C GLY A 70 14.17 -4.62 10.11
N GLU A 71 13.30 -3.77 10.67
CA GLU A 71 11.87 -4.04 10.72
C GLU A 71 11.17 -3.71 9.39
N GLU A 72 10.16 -4.51 9.06
CA GLU A 72 9.18 -4.15 8.03
C GLU A 72 8.04 -3.38 8.67
N LEU A 73 7.69 -2.22 8.11
CA LEU A 73 6.66 -1.37 8.69
C LEU A 73 5.55 -1.07 7.70
N THR A 74 4.30 -1.20 8.16
CA THR A 74 3.13 -0.69 7.45
C THR A 74 2.72 0.67 7.99
N LEU A 75 2.61 1.65 7.10
CA LEU A 75 2.22 3.03 7.38
C LEU A 75 0.94 3.39 6.63
N VAL A 76 0.10 4.21 7.27
CA VAL A 76 -0.99 4.93 6.59
C VAL A 76 -0.53 6.37 6.40
N LEU A 77 -0.38 6.77 5.15
CA LEU A 77 0.05 8.09 4.71
C LEU A 77 -1.17 8.92 4.33
N PRO A 78 -1.45 10.04 5.04
CA PRO A 78 -2.69 10.80 4.82
C PRO A 78 -2.81 11.46 3.45
N LYS A 79 -1.71 11.95 2.88
CA LYS A 79 -1.71 12.77 1.66
C LYS A 79 -0.58 12.41 0.72
N VAL A 80 -0.74 11.31 -0.01
CA VAL A 80 0.18 10.93 -1.09
C VAL A 80 -0.28 11.59 -2.39
N ALA A 81 0.52 12.54 -2.89
CA ALA A 81 0.24 13.24 -4.14
C ALA A 81 0.52 12.37 -5.38
N SER A 82 1.60 11.58 -5.33
CA SER A 82 1.94 10.60 -6.37
C SER A 82 2.60 9.38 -5.73
N ARG A 83 2.05 8.19 -6.02
CA ARG A 83 2.62 6.92 -5.54
C ARG A 83 4.01 6.68 -6.13
N ASP A 84 4.15 6.88 -7.44
CA ASP A 84 5.39 6.58 -8.16
C ASP A 84 6.53 7.49 -7.70
N ARG A 85 6.28 8.81 -7.60
CA ARG A 85 7.27 9.76 -7.08
C ARG A 85 7.69 9.43 -5.65
N LEU A 86 6.74 9.07 -4.78
CA LEU A 86 7.08 8.71 -3.40
C LEU A 86 7.97 7.45 -3.38
N VAL A 87 7.70 6.47 -4.23
CA VAL A 87 8.54 5.26 -4.31
C VAL A 87 9.94 5.61 -4.82
N GLU A 88 10.05 6.47 -5.83
CA GLU A 88 11.35 6.97 -6.33
C GLU A 88 12.12 7.73 -5.26
N ASP A 89 11.47 8.64 -4.53
CA ASP A 89 12.08 9.42 -3.45
C ASP A 89 12.56 8.53 -2.29
N LEU A 90 11.77 7.51 -1.93
CA LEU A 90 12.13 6.53 -0.90
C LEU A 90 13.29 5.64 -1.37
N ALA A 91 13.27 5.17 -2.61
CA ALA A 91 14.34 4.34 -3.18
C ALA A 91 15.66 5.12 -3.25
N ALA A 92 15.62 6.39 -3.66
CA ALA A 92 16.78 7.29 -3.63
C ALA A 92 17.33 7.51 -2.21
N ALA A 93 16.49 7.36 -1.18
CA ALA A 93 16.89 7.40 0.22
C ALA A 93 17.32 6.03 0.80
N GLY A 94 17.35 4.96 -0.01
CA GLY A 94 17.73 3.61 0.41
C GLY A 94 16.58 2.81 1.02
N LEU A 95 15.33 3.13 0.71
CA LEU A 95 14.14 2.46 1.23
C LEU A 95 13.24 1.95 0.10
N GLN A 96 12.81 0.70 0.22
CA GLN A 96 11.81 0.14 -0.68
C GLN A 96 10.41 0.45 -0.14
N GLY A 97 9.63 1.22 -0.90
CA GLY A 97 8.22 1.46 -0.66
C GLY A 97 7.32 0.60 -1.55
N LYS A 98 6.34 -0.10 -0.98
CA LYS A 98 5.28 -0.82 -1.74
C LYS A 98 3.90 -0.47 -1.22
N PHE A 99 3.02 -0.01 -2.11
CA PHE A 99 1.64 0.28 -1.72
C PHE A 99 0.78 -0.97 -1.73
N PHE A 100 -0.17 -1.02 -0.80
CA PHE A 100 -1.25 -1.99 -0.88
C PHE A 100 -2.15 -1.68 -2.10
N ARG A 101 -2.70 -2.74 -2.70
CA ARG A 101 -3.75 -2.59 -3.70
C ARG A 101 -4.96 -1.95 -3.06
N LYS A 102 -5.59 -1.00 -3.76
CA LYS A 102 -6.85 -0.41 -3.30
C LYS A 102 -7.91 -1.51 -3.29
N ARG A 103 -8.72 -1.50 -2.23
CA ARG A 103 -9.90 -2.36 -2.13
C ARG A 103 -10.81 -2.11 -3.32
N LEU A 104 -11.13 -3.16 -4.07
CA LEU A 104 -12.03 -3.04 -5.19
C LEU A 104 -13.44 -2.66 -4.73
N ARG A 105 -14.01 -1.65 -5.36
CA ARG A 105 -15.40 -1.24 -5.16
C ARG A 105 -16.12 -1.33 -6.49
N MET A 106 -16.97 -2.33 -6.63
CA MET A 106 -17.79 -2.52 -7.82
C MET A 106 -19.07 -1.69 -7.68
N LYS A 107 -19.40 -0.87 -8.69
CA LYS A 107 -20.55 0.04 -8.65
C LYS A 107 -21.85 -0.64 -9.09
N SER A 108 -21.74 -1.77 -9.80
CA SER A 108 -22.91 -2.51 -10.31
C SER A 108 -22.67 -4.02 -10.34
N LYS A 109 -23.78 -4.78 -10.33
CA LYS A 109 -23.76 -6.23 -10.54
C LYS A 109 -23.14 -6.62 -11.88
N VAL A 110 -23.38 -5.81 -12.92
CA VAL A 110 -22.87 -6.04 -14.28
C VAL A 110 -21.35 -5.92 -14.34
N GLU A 111 -20.81 -4.88 -13.71
CA GLU A 111 -19.36 -4.66 -13.61
C GLU A 111 -18.70 -5.80 -12.81
N ALA A 112 -19.28 -6.15 -11.66
CA ALA A 112 -18.81 -7.25 -10.84
C ALA A 112 -18.79 -8.57 -11.62
N GLY A 113 -19.91 -8.94 -12.27
CA GLY A 113 -20.01 -10.20 -13.01
C GLY A 113 -19.03 -10.31 -14.18
N LYS A 114 -18.87 -9.23 -14.96
CA LYS A 114 -17.86 -9.15 -16.02
C LYS A 114 -16.44 -9.33 -15.48
N TRP A 115 -16.13 -8.69 -14.35
CA TRP A 115 -14.81 -8.80 -13.74
C TRP A 115 -14.55 -10.20 -13.17
N VAL A 116 -15.50 -10.81 -12.43
CA VAL A 116 -15.36 -12.19 -11.94
C VAL A 116 -15.09 -13.16 -13.09
N ARG A 117 -15.87 -13.07 -14.18
CA ARG A 117 -15.65 -13.90 -15.38
C ARG A 117 -14.26 -13.67 -15.97
N LYS A 118 -13.80 -12.41 -16.03
CA LYS A 118 -12.45 -12.07 -16.53
C LYS A 118 -11.37 -12.71 -15.67
N VAL A 119 -11.48 -12.66 -14.34
CA VAL A 119 -10.52 -13.30 -13.41
C VAL A 119 -10.43 -14.79 -13.70
N ARG A 120 -11.56 -15.48 -13.79
CA ARG A 120 -11.59 -16.92 -14.11
C ARG A 120 -10.99 -17.24 -15.47
N VAL A 121 -11.37 -16.50 -16.51
CA VAL A 121 -10.87 -16.72 -17.87
C VAL A 121 -9.36 -16.48 -17.96
N ARG A 122 -8.82 -15.48 -17.25
CA ARG A 122 -7.37 -15.24 -17.17
C ARG A 122 -6.62 -16.38 -16.47
N ALA A 123 -7.27 -17.07 -15.53
CA ALA A 123 -6.72 -18.27 -14.91
C ALA A 123 -6.82 -19.52 -15.82
N GLY A 124 -7.48 -19.43 -16.98
CA GLY A 124 -7.60 -20.55 -17.92
C GLY A 124 -8.51 -21.69 -17.47
N LEU A 125 -9.45 -21.42 -16.54
CA LEU A 125 -10.28 -22.46 -15.91
C LEU A 125 -11.77 -22.40 -16.33
N THR A 126 -12.42 -23.56 -16.36
CA THR A 126 -13.90 -23.64 -16.38
C THR A 126 -14.48 -23.15 -15.05
N GLN A 127 -15.81 -22.96 -14.98
CA GLN A 127 -16.47 -22.55 -13.74
C GLN A 127 -16.29 -23.61 -12.64
N GLU A 128 -16.42 -24.88 -13.00
CA GLU A 128 -16.27 -26.03 -12.10
C GLU A 128 -14.83 -26.13 -11.59
N GLN A 129 -13.85 -26.02 -12.50
CA GLN A 129 -12.44 -26.04 -12.12
C GLN A 129 -12.09 -24.85 -11.22
N PHE A 130 -12.56 -23.65 -11.55
CA PHE A 130 -12.33 -22.46 -10.72
C PHE A 130 -12.93 -22.60 -9.33
N ALA A 131 -14.15 -23.13 -9.26
CA ALA A 131 -14.85 -23.43 -8.00
C ALA A 131 -14.04 -24.38 -7.12
N VAL A 132 -13.49 -25.46 -7.69
CA VAL A 132 -12.66 -26.42 -6.95
C VAL A 132 -11.30 -25.81 -6.56
N VAL A 133 -10.58 -25.25 -7.53
CA VAL A 133 -9.21 -24.75 -7.35
C VAL A 133 -9.15 -23.64 -6.29
N TYR A 134 -10.14 -22.73 -6.29
CA TYR A 134 -10.16 -21.59 -5.38
C TYR A 134 -11.23 -21.69 -4.29
N GLY A 135 -11.95 -22.82 -4.20
CA GLY A 135 -12.99 -23.08 -3.19
C GLY A 135 -14.08 -22.03 -3.13
N VAL A 136 -14.52 -21.57 -4.30
CA VAL A 136 -15.72 -20.75 -4.45
C VAL A 136 -16.86 -21.69 -4.80
N ASP A 137 -18.00 -21.60 -4.11
CA ASP A 137 -19.17 -22.41 -4.47
C ASP A 137 -19.59 -22.16 -5.93
N LEU A 138 -19.82 -23.24 -6.69
CA LEU A 138 -20.12 -23.16 -8.12
C LEU A 138 -21.39 -22.35 -8.40
N LYS A 139 -22.46 -22.56 -7.62
CA LYS A 139 -23.71 -21.82 -7.80
C LYS A 139 -23.51 -20.33 -7.51
N THR A 140 -22.67 -20.02 -6.54
CA THR A 140 -22.33 -18.65 -6.16
C THR A 140 -21.49 -17.97 -7.24
N LEU A 141 -20.49 -18.67 -7.80
CA LEU A 141 -19.70 -18.22 -8.94
C LEU A 141 -20.60 -17.92 -10.15
N GLN A 142 -21.52 -18.83 -10.47
CA GLN A 142 -22.50 -18.65 -11.55
C GLN A 142 -23.37 -17.42 -11.32
N LYS A 143 -23.90 -17.23 -10.11
CA LYS A 143 -24.69 -16.03 -9.76
C LYS A 143 -23.91 -14.74 -9.95
N TYR A 144 -22.62 -14.73 -9.61
CA TYR A 144 -21.77 -13.56 -9.84
C TYR A 144 -21.57 -13.31 -11.33
N GLU A 145 -21.16 -14.32 -12.10
CA GLU A 145 -20.89 -14.16 -13.55
C GLU A 145 -22.17 -13.82 -14.35
N GLN A 146 -23.34 -14.28 -13.91
CA GLN A 146 -24.64 -13.96 -14.48
C GLN A 146 -25.21 -12.61 -13.99
N CYS A 147 -24.43 -11.85 -13.22
CA CYS A 147 -24.82 -10.53 -12.71
C CYS A 147 -26.07 -10.57 -11.79
N ALA A 148 -26.38 -11.72 -11.18
CA ALA A 148 -27.51 -11.89 -10.26
C ALA A 148 -27.20 -11.34 -8.86
N SER A 149 -25.94 -11.38 -8.44
CA SER A 149 -25.47 -10.92 -7.12
C SER A 149 -24.15 -10.15 -7.20
N VAL A 150 -23.91 -9.26 -6.23
CA VAL A 150 -22.61 -8.59 -6.04
C VAL A 150 -21.79 -9.40 -5.03
N PRO A 151 -20.54 -9.78 -5.34
CA PRO A 151 -19.68 -10.43 -4.37
C PRO A 151 -19.48 -9.55 -3.14
N ALA A 152 -19.47 -10.16 -1.96
CA ALA A 152 -19.09 -9.47 -0.73
C ALA A 152 -17.66 -8.95 -0.84
N ALA A 153 -17.30 -7.94 -0.05
CA ALA A 153 -15.99 -7.33 -0.17
C ALA A 153 -14.81 -8.25 0.16
N SER A 154 -15.01 -9.22 1.04
CA SER A 154 -14.02 -10.28 1.30
C SER A 154 -13.79 -11.15 0.05
N VAL A 155 -14.88 -11.51 -0.65
CA VAL A 155 -14.82 -12.27 -1.90
C VAL A 155 -14.14 -11.45 -3.00
N LEU A 156 -14.44 -10.15 -3.12
CA LEU A 156 -13.73 -9.27 -4.07
C LEU A 156 -12.23 -9.22 -3.76
N SER A 157 -11.84 -9.11 -2.49
CA SER A 157 -10.43 -9.08 -2.09
C SER A 157 -9.72 -10.39 -2.41
N TYR A 158 -10.38 -11.54 -2.18
CA TYR A 158 -9.86 -12.85 -2.54
C TYR A 158 -9.69 -13.01 -4.06
N LEU A 159 -10.69 -12.61 -4.84
CA LEU A 159 -10.62 -12.63 -6.30
C LEU A 159 -9.55 -11.66 -6.84
N GLN A 160 -9.28 -10.54 -6.17
CA GLN A 160 -8.17 -9.64 -6.53
C GLN A 160 -6.81 -10.30 -6.32
N MET A 161 -6.66 -11.14 -5.28
CA MET A 161 -5.44 -11.92 -5.07
C MET A 161 -5.25 -12.96 -6.18
N ILE A 162 -6.34 -13.66 -6.56
CA ILE A 162 -6.32 -14.61 -7.68
C ILE A 162 -5.97 -13.91 -9.00
N GLU A 163 -6.53 -12.72 -9.26
CA GLU A 163 -6.18 -11.94 -10.46
C GLU A 163 -4.70 -11.52 -10.46
N ALA A 164 -4.12 -11.26 -9.29
CA ALA A 164 -2.73 -10.84 -9.14
C ALA A 164 -1.74 -11.97 -9.41
N ASP A 165 -1.95 -13.13 -8.78
CA ASP A 165 -1.10 -14.30 -8.90
C ASP A 165 -1.94 -15.58 -8.67
N PRO A 166 -2.55 -16.12 -9.73
CA PRO A 166 -3.42 -17.29 -9.61
C PRO A 166 -2.66 -18.52 -9.11
N GLU A 167 -1.41 -18.69 -9.54
CA GLU A 167 -0.58 -19.83 -9.16
C GLU A 167 -0.15 -19.78 -7.69
N ALA A 168 0.19 -18.60 -7.15
CA ALA A 168 0.49 -18.48 -5.72
C ALA A 168 -0.73 -18.83 -4.85
N VAL A 169 -1.92 -18.32 -5.18
CA VAL A 169 -3.15 -18.63 -4.41
C VAL A 169 -3.49 -20.12 -4.52
N LYS A 170 -3.32 -20.71 -5.70
CA LYS A 170 -3.50 -22.15 -5.91
C LYS A 170 -2.52 -22.98 -5.08
N ARG A 171 -1.22 -22.63 -5.06
CA ARG A 171 -0.21 -23.32 -4.23
C ARG A 171 -0.58 -23.29 -2.75
N MET A 172 -0.96 -22.13 -2.22
CA MET A 172 -1.38 -21.99 -0.82
C MET A 172 -2.56 -22.90 -0.44
N ARG A 173 -3.44 -23.25 -1.39
CA ARG A 173 -4.58 -24.17 -1.16
C ARG A 173 -4.24 -25.64 -1.27
N ILE A 174 -3.12 -25.98 -1.91
CA ILE A 174 -2.64 -27.35 -2.02
C ILE A 174 -1.77 -27.70 -0.81
N GLU A 175 -0.99 -26.73 -0.33
CA GLU A 175 0.01 -26.91 0.73
C GLU A 175 -0.54 -26.68 2.16
N GLY A 176 -1.72 -26.06 2.30
CA GLY A 176 -2.37 -25.78 3.58
C GLY A 176 -3.47 -26.79 3.91
#